data_AF-A0A8S1UMY8-F1
#
_entry.id   AF-A0A8S1UMY8-F1
#
_cell.length_a   1.000
_cell.length_b   1.000
_cell.length_c   1.000
_cell.angle_alpha   90.00
_cell.angle_beta   90.00
_cell.angle_gamma   90.00
#
_symmetry.space_group_name_H-M   'P 1'
#
loop_
_entity.id
_entity.type
_entity.pdbx_description
1 polymer ?
#
loop_
_entity_poly.entity_id
_entity_poly.type
_entity_poly.pdbx_seq_one_letter_code
_entity_poly.pdbx_strand_id
1 'polypeptide(L)'
;MQQDSINKKVYYKEVCLQKHQNSKILSAKFVKDNKNIISIGKDDHFIKLEQQDKQWIFKEVILENQQIQCCTFNQELGSFVYAHKKGQIDQLSYNQEQEKWVSKTIRESEGNQILELQLNNNSTKMVQCLYDFAVVLEYQNQEWIETFSLNETFTEDECIFSTSVSCNRDSQEIAIGFTDGHISIWKQINNQWQINQRMELHQGSITKVRFSNSKDILVGTDSKGNTIIWEKSEQTQKYELQCQYQSDKNIETIYFNINSSILLIGEGSQVRILKQIKENKWVFMQTIEVKDIVSLCWIMMQKINKLYQLNIMSQLSTSISKIFGIIFVRSQDGTRLYSKYYPQLFPKNLLRVPEGVLTNIDVQKQFEHNVWEKGKRVGARLTKGSETEIFQYCQFNIVMKAFNEVHLFVLGDFEENEIILSQVINGIYESLNHITKDHINKKTLLENFDQVIIIIDEICDQGIIITIDPSVIIARATMRDTEAISLEKQETSGSSGGGAFSSVFASAKRTFAQQFMGSG
;
A
#
# COMPACT_ATOMS: atom_id res chain seq x y z
N MET A 1 32.81 -35.01 -16.54
CA MET A 1 31.92 -34.09 -17.24
C MET A 1 30.47 -34.45 -16.89
N GLN A 2 29.96 -33.92 -15.79
CA GLN A 2 28.52 -33.85 -15.53
C GLN A 2 28.26 -32.38 -15.24
N GLN A 3 27.62 -31.71 -16.19
CA GLN A 3 27.18 -30.33 -16.04
C GLN A 3 25.96 -30.33 -15.13
N ASP A 4 26.09 -29.68 -13.98
CA ASP A 4 24.96 -29.24 -13.16
C ASP A 4 24.00 -28.42 -14.02
N SER A 5 22.83 -28.99 -14.29
CA SER A 5 21.69 -28.29 -14.87
C SER A 5 21.14 -27.32 -13.83
N ILE A 6 21.67 -26.11 -13.84
CA ILE A 6 21.13 -24.97 -13.11
C ILE A 6 19.65 -24.85 -13.45
N ASN A 7 18.77 -25.16 -12.49
CA ASN A 7 17.34 -24.94 -12.53
C ASN A 7 17.06 -23.45 -12.85
N LYS A 8 16.97 -23.10 -14.14
CA LYS A 8 16.54 -21.79 -14.59
C LYS A 8 15.09 -21.60 -14.14
N LYS A 9 14.87 -20.66 -13.23
CA LYS A 9 13.51 -20.19 -12.91
C LYS A 9 12.88 -19.66 -14.19
N VAL A 10 11.91 -20.37 -14.73
CA VAL A 10 11.10 -19.90 -15.87
C VAL A 10 10.23 -18.76 -15.36
N TYR A 11 10.53 -17.55 -15.80
CA TYR A 11 9.71 -16.38 -15.48
C TYR A 11 8.45 -16.43 -16.35
N TYR A 12 7.27 -16.11 -15.79
CA TYR A 12 6.02 -16.03 -16.56
C TYR A 12 6.14 -15.21 -17.84
N LYS A 13 7.07 -14.26 -17.88
CA LYS A 13 7.36 -13.40 -19.03
C LYS A 13 7.85 -14.19 -20.24
N GLU A 14 8.75 -15.16 -20.03
CA GLU A 14 9.23 -16.02 -21.12
C GLU A 14 8.09 -16.86 -21.67
N VAL A 15 7.19 -17.30 -20.78
CA VAL A 15 5.98 -18.03 -21.16
C VAL A 15 4.99 -17.14 -21.90
N CYS A 16 4.71 -15.92 -21.42
CA CYS A 16 3.86 -14.95 -22.11
C CYS A 16 4.41 -14.63 -23.50
N LEU A 17 5.70 -14.31 -23.60
CA LEU A 17 6.34 -13.92 -24.86
C LEU A 17 6.28 -15.08 -25.87
N GLN A 18 6.62 -16.29 -25.44
CA GLN A 18 6.53 -17.48 -26.29
C GLN A 18 5.10 -17.75 -26.74
N LYS A 19 4.13 -17.62 -25.83
CA LYS A 19 2.72 -17.92 -26.12
C LYS A 19 2.05 -16.85 -26.96
N HIS A 20 2.52 -15.60 -26.87
CA HIS A 20 2.14 -14.52 -27.76
C HIS A 20 2.94 -14.51 -29.08
N GLN A 21 3.58 -15.62 -29.46
CA GLN A 21 4.38 -15.75 -30.69
C GLN A 21 5.50 -14.70 -30.83
N ASN A 22 6.07 -14.27 -29.72
CA ASN A 22 7.02 -13.16 -29.62
C ASN A 22 6.48 -11.79 -30.08
N SER A 23 5.16 -11.64 -30.13
CA SER A 23 4.52 -10.33 -30.31
C SER A 23 4.65 -9.47 -29.06
N LYS A 24 4.55 -8.14 -29.23
CA LYS A 24 4.61 -7.18 -28.13
C LYS A 24 3.41 -7.38 -27.21
N ILE A 25 3.66 -7.47 -25.91
CA ILE A 25 2.60 -7.61 -24.90
C ILE A 25 2.00 -6.22 -24.62
N LEU A 26 0.68 -6.11 -24.72
CA LEU A 26 -0.06 -4.87 -24.45
C LEU A 26 -0.31 -4.68 -22.95
N SER A 27 -0.64 -5.76 -22.23
CA SER A 27 -0.87 -5.73 -20.79
C SER A 27 -0.76 -7.15 -20.21
N ALA A 28 -0.32 -7.26 -18.97
CA ALA A 28 -0.32 -8.50 -18.22
C ALA A 28 -0.65 -8.21 -16.76
N LYS A 29 -1.71 -8.82 -16.22
CA LYS A 29 -2.23 -8.51 -14.87
C LYS A 29 -2.44 -9.77 -14.05
N PHE A 30 -2.14 -9.69 -12.76
CA PHE A 30 -2.53 -10.72 -11.80
C PHE A 30 -4.04 -10.65 -11.58
N VAL A 31 -4.69 -11.81 -11.62
CA VAL A 31 -6.05 -11.98 -11.11
C VAL A 31 -5.97 -12.06 -9.57
N LYS A 32 -7.05 -11.68 -8.85
CA LYS A 32 -7.12 -11.48 -7.39
C LYS A 32 -6.34 -12.49 -6.52
N ASP A 33 -6.14 -13.72 -6.98
CA ASP A 33 -5.45 -14.80 -6.25
C ASP A 33 -3.92 -14.74 -6.25
N ASN A 34 -3.29 -13.79 -6.96
CA ASN A 34 -1.82 -13.70 -7.19
C ASN A 34 -1.16 -14.95 -7.81
N LYS A 35 -1.93 -16.00 -8.09
CA LYS A 35 -1.48 -17.25 -8.72
C LYS A 35 -1.80 -17.31 -10.21
N ASN A 36 -2.70 -16.46 -10.70
CA ASN A 36 -3.12 -16.42 -12.08
C ASN A 36 -2.71 -15.08 -12.70
N ILE A 37 -2.16 -15.13 -13.92
CA ILE A 37 -1.88 -13.95 -14.74
C ILE A 37 -2.69 -14.07 -16.02
N ILE A 38 -3.27 -12.95 -16.43
CA ILE A 38 -3.84 -12.80 -17.76
C ILE A 38 -3.00 -11.82 -18.52
N SER A 39 -2.57 -12.21 -19.71
CA SER A 39 -1.86 -11.31 -20.62
C SER A 39 -2.57 -11.20 -21.94
N ILE A 40 -2.36 -10.05 -22.56
CA ILE A 40 -2.86 -9.69 -23.88
C ILE A 40 -1.67 -9.21 -24.72
N GLY A 41 -1.56 -9.73 -25.94
CA GLY A 41 -0.53 -9.38 -26.90
C GLY A 41 -1.06 -8.62 -28.11
N LYS A 42 -0.14 -8.08 -28.91
CA LYS A 42 -0.42 -7.51 -30.25
C LYS A 42 -0.81 -8.57 -31.28
N ASP A 43 -0.66 -9.84 -30.93
CA ASP A 43 -1.25 -10.96 -31.66
C ASP A 43 -2.78 -11.01 -31.55
N ASP A 44 -3.42 -10.11 -30.80
CA ASP A 44 -4.88 -10.05 -30.60
C ASP A 44 -5.44 -11.22 -29.77
N HIS A 45 -4.60 -11.87 -28.95
CA HIS A 45 -4.98 -12.99 -28.09
C HIS A 45 -4.95 -12.60 -26.60
N PHE A 46 -5.88 -13.12 -25.82
CA PHE A 46 -5.80 -13.16 -24.36
C PHE A 46 -5.36 -14.56 -23.92
N ILE A 47 -4.37 -14.67 -23.05
CA ILE A 47 -3.92 -15.94 -22.50
C ILE A 47 -3.94 -15.92 -20.97
N LYS A 48 -4.12 -17.11 -20.38
CA LYS A 48 -4.04 -17.33 -18.94
C LYS A 48 -2.79 -18.15 -18.60
N LEU A 49 -2.05 -17.66 -17.62
CA LEU A 49 -0.97 -18.38 -16.97
C LEU A 49 -1.32 -18.64 -15.51
N GLU A 50 -0.88 -19.78 -14.98
CA GLU A 50 -1.03 -20.14 -13.57
C GLU A 50 0.34 -20.49 -12.97
N GLN A 51 0.54 -20.11 -11.71
CA GLN A 51 1.75 -20.45 -10.97
C GLN A 51 1.59 -21.80 -10.26
N GLN A 52 2.40 -22.77 -10.65
CA GLN A 52 2.50 -24.08 -10.03
C GLN A 52 3.96 -24.34 -9.65
N ASP A 53 4.21 -24.75 -8.40
CA ASP A 53 5.57 -25.03 -7.88
C ASP A 53 6.62 -23.93 -8.16
N LYS A 54 6.20 -22.67 -8.03
CA LYS A 54 7.01 -21.46 -8.31
C LYS A 54 7.41 -21.29 -9.78
N GLN A 55 6.93 -22.13 -10.68
CA GLN A 55 7.02 -21.97 -12.13
C GLN A 55 5.70 -21.48 -12.70
N TRP A 56 5.76 -20.86 -13.87
CA TRP A 56 4.58 -20.34 -14.56
C TRP A 56 4.26 -21.21 -15.75
N ILE A 57 3.01 -21.61 -15.83
CA ILE A 57 2.54 -22.58 -16.82
C ILE A 57 1.41 -21.94 -17.61
N PHE A 58 1.47 -22.08 -18.92
CA PHE A 58 0.38 -21.71 -19.81
C PHE A 58 -0.80 -22.66 -19.60
N LYS A 59 -1.99 -22.08 -19.40
CA LYS A 59 -3.21 -22.84 -19.15
C LYS A 59 -4.10 -22.89 -20.37
N GLU A 60 -4.49 -21.72 -20.86
CA GLU A 60 -5.47 -21.61 -21.93
C GLU A 60 -5.33 -20.28 -22.67
N VAL A 61 -5.81 -20.28 -23.91
CA VAL A 61 -6.14 -19.05 -24.63
C VAL A 61 -7.59 -18.71 -24.29
N ILE A 62 -7.82 -17.50 -23.77
CA ILE A 62 -9.12 -17.03 -23.33
C ILE A 62 -9.93 -16.49 -24.52
N LEU A 63 -9.29 -15.68 -25.38
CA LEU A 63 -9.88 -15.10 -26.59
C LEU A 63 -8.83 -15.02 -27.68
N GLU A 64 -9.26 -15.15 -28.93
CA GLU A 64 -8.39 -15.10 -30.12
C GLU A 64 -8.89 -14.07 -31.14
N ASN A 65 -7.97 -13.48 -31.89
CA ASN A 65 -8.23 -12.65 -33.08
C ASN A 65 -9.21 -11.50 -32.87
N GLN A 66 -9.16 -10.84 -31.71
CA GLN A 66 -10.09 -9.78 -31.36
C GLN A 66 -9.78 -8.43 -32.05
N GLN A 67 -8.73 -8.32 -32.88
CA GLN A 67 -8.35 -7.05 -33.53
C GLN A 67 -8.19 -5.91 -32.51
N ILE A 68 -7.37 -6.11 -31.49
CA ILE A 68 -7.30 -5.21 -30.33
C ILE A 68 -6.36 -4.04 -30.65
N GLN A 69 -6.81 -2.83 -30.34
CA GLN A 69 -6.04 -1.61 -30.52
C GLN A 69 -5.38 -1.16 -29.21
N CYS A 70 -6.15 -1.10 -28.13
CA CYS A 70 -5.67 -0.73 -26.81
C CYS A 70 -6.47 -1.42 -25.71
N CYS A 71 -5.91 -1.46 -24.50
CA CYS A 71 -6.58 -2.03 -23.34
C CYS A 71 -6.20 -1.31 -22.05
N THR A 72 -7.09 -1.42 -21.07
CA THR A 72 -6.88 -1.01 -19.69
C THR A 72 -7.39 -2.10 -18.75
N PHE A 73 -6.95 -2.06 -17.49
CA PHE A 73 -7.36 -3.03 -16.48
C PHE A 73 -8.13 -2.33 -15.38
N ASN A 74 -9.32 -2.83 -15.12
CA ASN A 74 -10.15 -2.44 -14.01
C ASN A 74 -9.65 -3.17 -12.75
N GLN A 75 -9.03 -2.45 -11.82
CA GLN A 75 -8.48 -3.07 -10.60
C GLN A 75 -9.56 -3.53 -9.62
N GLU A 76 -10.68 -2.82 -9.53
CA GLU A 76 -11.75 -3.08 -8.58
C GLU A 76 -12.54 -4.34 -8.95
N LEU A 77 -12.97 -4.40 -10.21
CA LEU A 77 -13.70 -5.55 -10.75
C LEU A 77 -12.76 -6.70 -11.13
N GLY A 78 -11.46 -6.43 -11.33
CA GLY A 78 -10.50 -7.42 -11.80
C GLY A 78 -10.75 -7.85 -13.26
N SER A 79 -11.30 -6.95 -14.07
CA SER A 79 -11.65 -7.18 -15.47
C SER A 79 -10.73 -6.39 -16.42
N PHE A 80 -10.60 -6.84 -17.66
CA PHE A 80 -9.95 -6.07 -18.72
C PHE A 80 -11.02 -5.35 -19.53
N VAL A 81 -10.75 -4.08 -19.87
CA VAL A 81 -11.55 -3.33 -20.84
C VAL A 81 -10.64 -3.04 -22.02
N TYR A 82 -11.10 -3.37 -23.23
CA TYR A 82 -10.27 -3.24 -24.42
C TYR A 82 -11.09 -2.72 -25.60
N ALA A 83 -10.42 -1.93 -26.45
CA ALA A 83 -11.00 -1.41 -27.68
C ALA A 83 -10.50 -2.21 -28.88
N HIS A 84 -11.42 -2.51 -29.78
CA HIS A 84 -11.12 -3.08 -31.07
C HIS A 84 -10.63 -1.98 -32.04
N LYS A 85 -9.94 -2.38 -33.11
CA LYS A 85 -9.44 -1.48 -34.18
C LYS A 85 -10.56 -0.68 -34.87
N LYS A 86 -11.82 -1.10 -34.74
CA LYS A 86 -13.00 -0.41 -35.30
C LYS A 86 -13.72 0.51 -34.30
N GLY A 87 -13.31 0.54 -33.03
CA GLY A 87 -13.89 1.42 -31.99
C GLY A 87 -14.91 0.76 -31.06
N GLN A 88 -15.30 -0.50 -31.30
CA GLN A 88 -16.07 -1.28 -30.32
C GLN A 88 -15.26 -1.45 -29.02
N ILE A 89 -15.94 -1.47 -27.88
CA ILE A 89 -15.32 -1.68 -26.56
C ILE A 89 -15.98 -2.87 -25.88
N ASP A 90 -15.13 -3.79 -25.46
CA ASP A 90 -15.50 -5.02 -24.78
C ASP A 90 -14.86 -5.08 -23.38
N GLN A 91 -15.57 -5.74 -22.46
CA GLN A 91 -15.09 -6.04 -21.13
C GLN A 91 -14.94 -7.56 -20.96
N LEU A 92 -13.71 -7.99 -20.67
CA LEU A 92 -13.37 -9.36 -20.33
C LEU A 92 -13.38 -9.53 -18.80
N SER A 93 -14.31 -10.35 -18.30
CA SER A 93 -14.51 -10.59 -16.86
C SER A 93 -14.65 -12.07 -16.54
N TYR A 94 -14.34 -12.46 -15.30
CA TYR A 94 -14.50 -13.85 -14.85
C TYR A 94 -15.93 -14.10 -14.38
N ASN A 95 -16.65 -14.98 -15.07
CA ASN A 95 -17.98 -15.40 -14.66
C ASN A 95 -17.84 -16.55 -13.64
N GLN A 96 -18.31 -16.31 -12.41
CA GLN A 96 -18.23 -17.29 -11.33
C GLN A 96 -19.16 -18.49 -11.52
N GLU A 97 -20.33 -18.29 -12.13
CA GLU A 97 -21.31 -19.36 -12.36
C GLU A 97 -20.86 -20.32 -13.46
N GLN A 98 -20.18 -19.80 -14.48
CA GLN A 98 -19.69 -20.58 -15.61
C GLN A 98 -18.21 -20.99 -15.47
N GLU A 99 -17.55 -20.58 -14.38
CA GLU A 99 -16.13 -20.79 -14.08
C GLU A 99 -15.18 -20.45 -15.25
N LYS A 100 -15.53 -19.43 -16.04
CA LYS A 100 -14.77 -19.05 -17.24
C LYS A 100 -14.74 -17.56 -17.46
N TRP A 101 -13.76 -17.12 -18.23
CA TRP A 101 -13.68 -15.75 -18.70
C TRP A 101 -14.67 -15.52 -19.85
N VAL A 102 -15.39 -14.41 -19.79
CA VAL A 102 -16.41 -14.03 -20.78
C VAL A 102 -16.16 -12.59 -21.21
N SER A 103 -16.14 -12.36 -22.52
CA SER A 103 -16.19 -11.02 -23.12
C SER A 103 -17.63 -10.57 -23.25
N LYS A 104 -17.91 -9.33 -22.84
CA LYS A 104 -19.20 -8.68 -23.07
C LYS A 104 -18.94 -7.31 -23.71
N THR A 105 -19.67 -7.01 -24.78
CA THR A 105 -19.67 -5.68 -25.39
C THR A 105 -20.31 -4.68 -24.45
N ILE A 106 -19.57 -3.61 -24.16
CA ILE A 106 -20.01 -2.51 -23.29
C ILE A 106 -20.26 -1.22 -24.07
N ARG A 107 -19.66 -1.08 -25.26
CA ARG A 107 -19.97 0.00 -26.22
C ARG A 107 -19.84 -0.51 -27.64
N GLU A 108 -20.86 -0.27 -28.45
CA GLU A 108 -20.83 -0.58 -29.88
C GLU A 108 -19.88 0.35 -30.64
N SER A 109 -19.42 -0.11 -31.80
CA SER A 109 -18.52 0.66 -32.66
C SER A 109 -19.24 1.86 -33.30
N GLU A 110 -18.76 3.06 -33.02
CA GLU A 110 -19.18 4.29 -33.71
C GLU A 110 -18.32 4.60 -34.95
N GLY A 111 -17.40 3.70 -35.33
CA GLY A 111 -16.57 3.82 -36.53
C GLY A 111 -15.27 4.61 -36.35
N ASN A 112 -15.10 5.27 -35.19
CA ASN A 112 -13.88 5.98 -34.85
C ASN A 112 -12.86 5.04 -34.20
N GLN A 113 -11.58 5.20 -34.57
CA GLN A 113 -10.50 4.44 -33.94
C GLN A 113 -10.18 5.00 -32.55
N ILE A 114 -10.12 4.12 -31.56
CA ILE A 114 -9.74 4.46 -30.19
C ILE A 114 -8.25 4.19 -30.01
N LEU A 115 -7.47 5.25 -29.87
CA LEU A 115 -6.01 5.18 -29.73
C LEU A 115 -5.58 4.76 -28.32
N GLU A 116 -6.28 5.24 -27.30
CA GLU A 116 -5.99 4.93 -25.90
C GLU A 116 -7.28 4.95 -25.05
N LEU A 117 -7.32 4.07 -24.05
CA LEU A 117 -8.36 4.00 -23.04
C LEU A 117 -7.74 4.13 -21.65
N GLN A 118 -8.39 4.88 -20.77
CA GLN A 118 -8.09 4.85 -19.34
C GLN A 118 -9.38 4.80 -18.52
N LEU A 119 -9.38 3.95 -17.50
CA LEU A 119 -10.41 3.93 -16.46
C LEU A 119 -9.90 4.68 -15.24
N ASN A 120 -10.82 5.31 -14.53
CA ASN A 120 -10.53 5.81 -13.20
C ASN A 120 -10.47 4.69 -12.15
N ASN A 121 -10.01 5.04 -10.95
CA ASN A 121 -9.72 4.07 -9.90
C ASN A 121 -10.96 3.34 -9.36
N ASN A 122 -12.13 3.97 -9.37
CA ASN A 122 -13.41 3.41 -8.91
C ASN A 122 -14.29 2.91 -10.06
N SER A 123 -13.74 2.76 -11.27
CA SER A 123 -14.44 2.17 -12.41
C SER A 123 -15.69 2.90 -12.90
N THR A 124 -15.97 4.11 -12.44
CA THR A 124 -17.18 4.86 -12.79
C THR A 124 -17.01 5.79 -13.98
N LYS A 125 -15.77 6.11 -14.36
CA LYS A 125 -15.46 6.97 -15.52
C LYS A 125 -14.40 6.34 -16.39
N MET A 126 -14.58 6.51 -17.70
CA MET A 126 -13.64 6.07 -18.71
C MET A 126 -13.36 7.22 -19.66
N VAL A 127 -12.10 7.41 -20.01
CA VAL A 127 -11.70 8.40 -21.00
C VAL A 127 -11.10 7.69 -22.21
N GLN A 128 -11.53 8.10 -23.38
CA GLN A 128 -11.10 7.58 -24.67
C GLN A 128 -10.33 8.65 -25.41
N CYS A 129 -9.17 8.31 -25.95
CA CYS A 129 -8.47 9.14 -26.92
C CYS A 129 -8.85 8.66 -28.31
N LEU A 130 -9.46 9.54 -29.11
CA LEU A 130 -9.69 9.32 -30.53
C LEU A 130 -8.65 10.12 -31.32
N TYR A 131 -8.84 10.27 -32.63
CA TYR A 131 -7.86 10.94 -33.50
C TYR A 131 -7.86 12.46 -33.29
N ASP A 132 -9.04 13.11 -33.24
CA ASP A 132 -9.15 14.57 -33.16
C ASP A 132 -9.59 15.09 -31.78
N PHE A 133 -10.05 14.19 -30.90
CA PHE A 133 -10.62 14.56 -29.60
C PHE A 133 -10.58 13.43 -28.60
N ALA A 134 -10.87 13.76 -27.34
CA ALA A 134 -11.11 12.76 -26.29
C ALA A 134 -12.58 12.71 -25.88
N VAL A 135 -13.07 11.54 -25.50
CA VAL A 135 -14.44 11.34 -25.01
C VAL A 135 -14.42 10.92 -23.55
N VAL A 136 -15.29 11.53 -22.75
CA VAL A 136 -15.54 11.16 -21.36
C VAL A 136 -16.83 10.36 -21.28
N LEU A 137 -16.70 9.11 -20.85
CA LEU A 137 -17.83 8.25 -20.52
C LEU A 137 -18.01 8.14 -19.01
N GLU A 138 -19.26 8.12 -18.58
CA GLU A 138 -19.63 7.82 -17.20
C GLU A 138 -20.52 6.58 -17.16
N TYR A 139 -20.28 5.73 -16.16
CA TYR A 139 -21.07 4.53 -15.93
C TYR A 139 -22.31 4.90 -15.11
N GLN A 140 -23.47 4.85 -15.73
CA GLN A 140 -24.75 5.22 -15.13
C GLN A 140 -25.83 4.22 -15.57
N ASN A 141 -26.71 3.83 -14.65
CA ASN A 141 -27.83 2.91 -14.94
C ASN A 141 -27.43 1.61 -15.66
N GLN A 142 -26.28 1.03 -15.28
CA GLN A 142 -25.69 -0.18 -15.85
C GLN A 142 -25.15 -0.05 -17.29
N GLU A 143 -25.12 1.16 -17.84
CA GLU A 143 -24.62 1.45 -19.19
C GLU A 143 -23.52 2.51 -19.15
N TRP A 144 -22.68 2.52 -20.19
CA TRP A 144 -21.68 3.55 -20.38
C TRP A 144 -22.25 4.65 -21.26
N ILE A 145 -22.36 5.85 -20.71
CA ILE A 145 -22.98 7.00 -21.38
C ILE A 145 -21.89 8.01 -21.72
N GLU A 146 -21.89 8.48 -22.97
CA GLU A 146 -21.07 9.62 -23.37
C GLU A 146 -21.61 10.89 -22.74
N THR A 147 -20.76 11.55 -21.95
CA THR A 147 -21.13 12.78 -21.25
C THR A 147 -20.53 14.01 -21.91
N PHE A 148 -19.29 13.91 -22.40
CA PHE A 148 -18.57 15.03 -23.01
C PHE A 148 -17.60 14.56 -24.09
N SER A 149 -17.50 15.38 -25.14
CA SER A 149 -16.41 15.37 -26.12
C SER A 149 -15.49 16.57 -25.86
N LEU A 150 -14.21 16.30 -25.59
CA LEU A 150 -13.16 17.25 -25.28
C LEU A 150 -12.38 17.57 -26.55
N ASN A 151 -12.77 18.67 -27.19
CA ASN A 151 -12.21 19.07 -28.48
C ASN A 151 -11.50 20.41 -28.30
N GLU A 152 -10.29 20.50 -28.82
CA GLU A 152 -9.53 21.74 -28.86
C GLU A 152 -9.52 22.30 -30.28
N THR A 153 -9.79 23.61 -30.40
CA THR A 153 -9.80 24.29 -31.70
C THR A 153 -8.44 24.94 -31.93
N PHE A 154 -7.72 24.47 -32.94
CA PHE A 154 -6.44 25.05 -33.38
C PHE A 154 -6.67 26.04 -34.53
N THR A 155 -5.80 27.05 -34.63
CA THR A 155 -5.85 28.06 -35.70
C THR A 155 -4.98 27.64 -36.89
N GLU A 156 -5.55 27.67 -38.10
CA GLU A 156 -4.93 27.39 -39.42
C GLU A 156 -4.50 25.94 -39.71
N ASP A 157 -4.12 25.68 -40.98
CA ASP A 157 -4.02 24.44 -41.78
C ASP A 157 -3.24 23.23 -41.20
N GLU A 158 -2.92 23.21 -39.91
CA GLU A 158 -2.16 22.13 -39.28
C GLU A 158 -3.08 20.99 -38.78
N CYS A 159 -2.82 19.80 -39.29
CA CYS A 159 -3.46 18.56 -38.86
C CYS A 159 -2.91 18.11 -37.49
N ILE A 160 -3.48 18.63 -36.41
CA ILE A 160 -3.13 18.27 -35.02
C ILE A 160 -4.07 17.19 -34.50
N PHE A 161 -3.49 16.09 -34.02
CA PHE A 161 -4.24 14.91 -33.55
C PHE A 161 -3.90 14.60 -32.09
N SER A 162 -4.88 14.11 -31.34
CA SER A 162 -4.66 13.58 -30.00
C SER A 162 -4.01 12.20 -30.06
N THR A 163 -3.02 11.98 -29.20
CA THR A 163 -2.19 10.76 -29.21
C THR A 163 -2.27 9.95 -27.92
N SER A 164 -2.57 10.60 -26.80
CA SER A 164 -2.61 9.97 -25.48
C SER A 164 -3.56 10.71 -24.55
N VAL A 165 -4.18 9.98 -23.64
CA VAL A 165 -5.09 10.55 -22.64
C VAL A 165 -4.85 9.97 -21.26
N SER A 166 -5.03 10.81 -20.24
CA SER A 166 -5.03 10.36 -18.86
C SER A 166 -6.00 11.11 -17.96
N CYS A 167 -6.65 10.41 -17.03
CA CYS A 167 -7.46 11.00 -15.98
C CYS A 167 -6.72 11.02 -14.64
N ASN A 168 -6.89 12.08 -13.86
CA ASN A 168 -6.33 12.18 -12.52
C ASN A 168 -7.08 11.28 -11.52
N ARG A 169 -6.54 11.18 -10.29
CA ARG A 169 -7.05 10.29 -9.24
C ARG A 169 -8.55 10.47 -8.97
N ASP A 170 -9.01 11.72 -8.89
CA ASP A 170 -10.39 12.05 -8.54
C ASP A 170 -11.30 12.18 -9.78
N SER A 171 -10.75 11.94 -10.97
CA SER A 171 -11.46 12.01 -12.27
C SER A 171 -12.10 13.37 -12.56
N GLN A 172 -11.52 14.43 -12.01
CA GLN A 172 -11.92 15.82 -12.23
C GLN A 172 -10.97 16.55 -13.18
N GLU A 173 -9.80 15.98 -13.47
CA GLU A 173 -8.86 16.52 -14.45
C GLU A 173 -8.49 15.45 -15.47
N ILE A 174 -8.39 15.87 -16.73
CA ILE A 174 -8.01 15.02 -17.85
C ILE A 174 -6.87 15.72 -18.59
N ALA A 175 -5.84 14.97 -18.93
CA ALA A 175 -4.71 15.46 -19.72
C ALA A 175 -4.73 14.76 -21.07
N ILE A 176 -4.62 15.54 -22.14
CA ILE A 176 -4.59 15.07 -23.53
C ILE A 176 -3.26 15.50 -24.13
N GLY A 177 -2.56 14.58 -24.76
CA GLY A 177 -1.32 14.84 -25.51
C GLY A 177 -1.58 14.86 -27.02
N PHE A 178 -0.81 15.64 -27.75
CA PHE A 178 -1.03 15.88 -29.18
C PHE A 178 0.23 15.70 -30.04
N THR A 179 0.02 15.66 -31.37
CA THR A 179 1.09 15.40 -32.35
C THR A 179 2.11 16.50 -32.54
N ASP A 180 1.77 17.74 -32.19
CA ASP A 180 2.65 18.92 -32.22
C ASP A 180 3.53 19.05 -30.95
N GLY A 181 3.27 18.22 -29.93
CA GLY A 181 4.00 18.26 -28.65
C GLY A 181 3.30 19.03 -27.54
N HIS A 182 2.12 19.62 -27.77
CA HIS A 182 1.40 20.22 -26.65
C HIS A 182 0.64 19.18 -25.81
N ILE A 183 0.39 19.53 -24.55
CA ILE A 183 -0.50 18.80 -23.65
C ILE A 183 -1.54 19.79 -23.12
N SER A 184 -2.83 19.46 -23.25
CA SER A 184 -3.90 20.24 -22.63
C SER A 184 -4.45 19.54 -21.39
N ILE A 185 -4.61 20.31 -20.32
CA ILE A 185 -5.17 19.87 -19.04
C ILE A 185 -6.57 20.47 -18.93
N TRP A 186 -7.56 19.59 -18.96
CA TRP A 186 -8.97 19.88 -18.80
C TRP A 186 -9.37 19.67 -17.36
N LYS A 187 -10.20 20.57 -16.81
CA LYS A 187 -10.76 20.48 -15.47
C LYS A 187 -12.27 20.57 -15.52
N GLN A 188 -12.93 19.73 -14.74
CA GLN A 188 -14.38 19.77 -14.57
C GLN A 188 -14.75 20.84 -13.55
N ILE A 189 -15.47 21.87 -13.99
CA ILE A 189 -15.97 22.98 -13.17
C ILE A 189 -17.47 23.11 -13.44
N ASN A 190 -18.30 23.03 -12.40
CA ASN A 190 -19.77 23.11 -12.52
C ASN A 190 -20.35 22.13 -13.56
N ASN A 191 -19.88 20.88 -13.55
CA ASN A 191 -20.23 19.84 -14.54
C ASN A 191 -19.87 20.15 -15.99
N GLN A 192 -19.06 21.18 -16.28
CA GLN A 192 -18.54 21.45 -17.61
C GLN A 192 -17.01 21.27 -17.63
N TRP A 193 -16.49 20.77 -18.75
CA TRP A 193 -15.06 20.64 -18.95
C TRP A 193 -14.49 21.88 -19.61
N GLN A 194 -13.43 22.42 -19.03
CA GLN A 194 -12.74 23.60 -19.53
C GLN A 194 -11.22 23.39 -19.50
N ILE A 195 -10.52 24.00 -20.44
CA ILE A 195 -9.05 23.97 -20.46
C ILE A 195 -8.53 24.82 -19.31
N ASN A 196 -7.87 24.17 -18.35
CA ASN A 196 -7.23 24.80 -17.20
C ASN A 196 -5.80 25.27 -17.55
N GLN A 197 -5.07 24.49 -18.35
CA GLN A 197 -3.68 24.77 -18.70
C GLN A 197 -3.28 24.11 -20.02
N ARG A 198 -2.40 24.77 -20.77
CA ARG A 198 -1.68 24.23 -21.92
C ARG A 198 -0.19 24.12 -21.60
N MET A 199 0.45 23.05 -22.02
CA MET A 199 1.86 22.78 -21.79
C MET A 199 2.56 22.58 -23.14
N GLU A 200 3.54 23.42 -23.45
CA GLU A 200 4.18 23.48 -24.78
C GLU A 200 5.70 23.29 -24.68
N LEU A 201 6.15 22.45 -23.75
CA LEU A 201 7.58 22.24 -23.49
C LEU A 201 8.19 21.09 -24.31
N HIS A 202 7.39 20.21 -24.90
CA HIS A 202 7.90 19.09 -25.69
C HIS A 202 8.26 19.53 -27.11
N GLN A 203 9.23 18.82 -27.71
CA GLN A 203 9.79 19.16 -29.02
C GLN A 203 9.34 18.18 -30.13
N GLY A 204 8.48 17.23 -29.79
CA GLY A 204 7.91 16.31 -30.75
C GLY A 204 6.56 15.79 -30.28
N SER A 205 5.94 14.98 -31.14
CA SER A 205 4.65 14.34 -30.88
C SER A 205 4.64 13.62 -29.54
N ILE A 206 3.63 13.91 -28.72
CA ILE A 206 3.45 13.28 -27.41
C ILE A 206 3.21 11.79 -27.61
N THR A 207 4.00 10.95 -26.95
CA THR A 207 3.88 9.48 -26.99
C THR A 207 3.03 8.96 -25.85
N LYS A 208 3.21 9.51 -24.64
CA LYS A 208 2.39 9.19 -23.46
C LYS A 208 2.21 10.37 -22.53
N VAL A 209 0.99 10.51 -22.02
CA VAL A 209 0.64 11.37 -20.89
C VAL A 209 0.05 10.51 -19.78
N ARG A 210 0.50 10.68 -18.54
CA ARG A 210 -0.01 9.93 -17.38
C ARG A 210 -0.05 10.79 -16.12
N PHE A 211 -1.24 10.87 -15.52
CA PHE A 211 -1.36 11.28 -14.13
C PHE A 211 -0.83 10.20 -13.18
N SER A 212 -0.38 10.66 -12.02
CA SER A 212 -0.02 9.81 -10.90
C SER A 212 -1.26 9.20 -10.24
N ASN A 213 -1.09 8.04 -9.61
CA ASN A 213 -2.18 7.31 -8.98
C ASN A 213 -2.66 7.94 -7.67
N SER A 214 -1.82 8.73 -6.99
CA SER A 214 -2.07 9.17 -5.61
C SER A 214 -1.81 10.64 -5.34
N LYS A 215 -0.88 11.27 -6.07
CA LYS A 215 -0.47 12.68 -5.96
C LYS A 215 -0.86 13.47 -7.20
N ASP A 216 -0.88 14.80 -7.10
CA ASP A 216 -1.13 15.73 -8.20
C ASP A 216 0.13 15.91 -9.08
N ILE A 217 0.60 14.80 -9.65
CA ILE A 217 1.76 14.75 -10.53
C ILE A 217 1.32 14.30 -11.91
N LEU A 218 1.85 14.94 -12.95
CA LEU A 218 1.62 14.62 -14.35
C LEU A 218 2.96 14.34 -15.02
N VAL A 219 3.00 13.33 -15.90
CA VAL A 219 4.18 13.03 -16.72
C VAL A 219 3.78 12.99 -18.18
N GLY A 220 4.55 13.70 -19.00
CA GLY A 220 4.43 13.74 -20.44
C GLY A 220 5.72 13.22 -21.07
N THR A 221 5.59 12.50 -22.18
CA THR A 221 6.73 12.01 -22.95
C THR A 221 6.51 12.23 -24.42
N ASP A 222 7.58 12.44 -25.18
CA ASP A 222 7.51 12.66 -26.62
C ASP A 222 8.32 11.65 -27.44
N SER A 223 8.10 11.70 -28.75
CA SER A 223 8.76 10.88 -29.77
C SER A 223 10.25 11.20 -29.95
N LYS A 224 10.74 12.29 -29.36
CA LYS A 224 12.15 12.67 -29.34
C LYS A 224 12.86 12.17 -28.07
N GLY A 225 12.15 11.47 -27.19
CA GLY A 225 12.72 10.90 -25.97
C GLY A 225 12.77 11.88 -24.78
N ASN A 226 12.06 13.02 -24.86
CA ASN A 226 11.86 13.86 -23.67
C ASN A 226 10.84 13.21 -22.75
N THR A 227 11.13 13.21 -21.45
CA THR A 227 10.17 13.02 -20.37
C THR A 227 10.14 14.28 -19.52
N ILE A 228 8.96 14.81 -19.31
CA ILE A 228 8.76 15.98 -18.45
C ILE A 228 7.79 15.61 -17.34
N ILE A 229 8.15 15.99 -16.11
CA ILE A 229 7.39 15.73 -14.90
C ILE A 229 6.95 17.08 -14.32
N TRP A 230 5.65 17.21 -14.10
CA TRP A 230 5.04 18.36 -13.48
C TRP A 230 4.33 17.99 -12.20
N GLU A 231 4.29 18.91 -11.25
CA GLU A 231 3.53 18.78 -10.02
C GLU A 231 2.64 20.01 -9.86
N LYS A 232 1.42 19.78 -9.38
CA LYS A 232 0.46 20.85 -9.17
C LYS A 232 0.83 21.67 -7.95
N SER A 233 1.00 22.97 -8.15
CA SER A 233 1.27 23.91 -7.07
C SER A 233 -0.02 24.22 -6.29
N GLU A 234 0.06 24.13 -4.96
CA GLU A 234 -1.08 24.44 -4.08
C GLU A 234 -1.56 25.89 -4.25
N GLN A 235 -0.64 26.81 -4.51
CA GLN A 235 -0.93 28.23 -4.65
C GLN A 235 -1.59 28.57 -5.98
N THR A 236 -1.04 28.06 -7.08
CA THR A 236 -1.49 28.45 -8.43
C THR A 236 -2.56 27.51 -8.97
N GLN A 237 -2.71 26.32 -8.37
CA GLN A 237 -3.55 25.22 -8.89
C GLN A 237 -3.20 24.81 -10.33
N LYS A 238 -1.98 25.13 -10.76
CA LYS A 238 -1.41 24.80 -12.07
C LYS A 238 -0.25 23.84 -11.91
N TYR A 239 0.00 23.07 -12.96
CA TYR A 239 1.09 22.11 -13.02
C TYR A 239 2.38 22.84 -13.41
N GLU A 240 3.34 22.80 -12.50
CA GLU A 240 4.64 23.48 -12.62
C GLU A 240 5.75 22.45 -12.86
N LEU A 241 6.72 22.82 -13.70
CA LEU A 241 7.82 21.95 -14.10
C LEU A 241 8.69 21.57 -12.90
N GLN A 242 8.85 20.27 -12.66
CA GLN A 242 9.72 19.75 -11.59
C GLN A 242 11.00 19.14 -12.13
N CYS A 243 10.89 18.37 -13.22
CA CYS A 243 12.03 17.66 -13.77
C CYS A 243 11.84 17.43 -15.27
N GLN A 244 12.94 17.56 -16.01
CA GLN A 244 13.01 17.17 -17.42
C GLN A 244 14.15 16.19 -17.59
N TYR A 245 13.89 15.15 -18.38
CA TYR A 245 14.81 14.10 -18.69
C TYR A 245 14.79 13.87 -20.20
N GLN A 246 15.97 13.67 -20.81
CA GLN A 246 16.11 13.42 -22.24
C GLN A 246 16.77 12.05 -22.43
N SER A 247 16.16 11.23 -23.27
CA SER A 247 16.70 9.94 -23.72
C SER A 247 17.02 9.98 -25.21
N ASP A 248 18.02 9.21 -25.62
CA ASP A 248 18.31 8.97 -27.04
C ASP A 248 17.40 7.88 -27.62
N LYS A 249 16.54 7.27 -26.80
CA LYS A 249 15.64 6.17 -27.16
C LYS A 249 14.19 6.63 -27.12
N ASN A 250 13.37 6.00 -27.97
CA ASN A 250 11.93 6.22 -27.96
C ASN A 250 11.31 5.68 -26.65
N ILE A 251 10.46 6.50 -26.03
CA ILE A 251 9.74 6.15 -24.81
C ILE A 251 8.44 5.46 -25.19
N GLU A 252 8.26 4.23 -24.70
CA GLU A 252 7.12 3.40 -25.06
C GLU A 252 6.03 3.39 -23.99
N THR A 253 6.40 3.54 -22.72
CA THR A 253 5.44 3.43 -21.61
C THR A 253 5.96 4.08 -20.34
N ILE A 254 5.01 4.42 -19.47
CA ILE A 254 5.27 5.08 -18.19
C ILE A 254 4.35 4.46 -17.15
N TYR A 255 4.89 4.18 -15.97
CA TYR A 255 4.10 3.72 -14.83
C TYR A 255 4.51 4.40 -13.55
N PHE A 256 3.51 4.71 -12.72
CA PHE A 256 3.69 5.12 -11.33
C PHE A 256 3.46 3.96 -10.35
N ASN A 257 4.22 3.97 -9.25
CA ASN A 257 3.91 3.13 -8.11
C ASN A 257 2.65 3.67 -7.37
N ILE A 258 2.11 2.89 -6.43
CA ILE A 258 0.81 3.18 -5.77
C ILE A 258 0.81 4.54 -5.10
N ASN A 259 1.88 4.89 -4.38
CA ASN A 259 2.04 6.18 -3.71
C ASN A 259 2.72 7.26 -4.58
N SER A 260 2.96 6.94 -5.86
CA SER A 260 3.49 7.85 -6.86
C SER A 260 4.84 8.50 -6.52
N SER A 261 5.65 7.84 -5.68
CA SER A 261 7.03 8.24 -5.37
C SER A 261 8.07 7.62 -6.30
N ILE A 262 7.70 6.62 -7.10
CA ILE A 262 8.58 5.95 -8.06
C ILE A 262 7.90 5.95 -9.43
N LEU A 263 8.67 6.33 -10.43
CA LEU A 263 8.29 6.38 -11.83
C LEU A 263 9.18 5.42 -12.62
N LEU A 264 8.55 4.55 -13.40
CA LEU A 264 9.23 3.68 -14.36
C LEU A 264 8.99 4.21 -15.76
N ILE A 265 10.08 4.45 -16.49
CA ILE A 265 10.06 4.87 -17.89
C ILE A 265 10.62 3.72 -18.72
N GLY A 266 9.80 3.20 -19.62
CA GLY A 266 10.21 2.19 -20.57
C GLY A 266 10.74 2.82 -21.86
N GLU A 267 12.01 2.61 -22.16
CA GLU A 267 12.69 3.15 -23.35
C GLU A 267 13.46 2.07 -24.12
N GLY A 268 13.06 1.78 -25.36
CA GLY A 268 13.70 0.77 -26.22
C GLY A 268 13.72 -0.67 -25.65
N SER A 269 14.82 -1.07 -25.01
CA SER A 269 14.98 -2.36 -24.30
C SER A 269 15.39 -2.15 -22.83
N GLN A 270 15.08 -0.99 -22.27
CA GLN A 270 15.50 -0.58 -20.94
C GLN A 270 14.33 0.01 -20.15
N VAL A 271 14.34 -0.19 -18.84
CA VAL A 271 13.46 0.49 -17.90
C VAL A 271 14.31 1.39 -17.02
N ARG A 272 14.05 2.70 -17.04
CA ARG A 272 14.62 3.64 -16.08
C ARG A 272 13.73 3.77 -14.87
N ILE A 273 14.35 3.85 -13.70
CA ILE A 273 13.70 4.05 -12.42
C ILE A 273 14.05 5.44 -11.91
N LEU A 274 13.04 6.26 -11.70
CA LEU A 274 13.14 7.55 -11.04
C LEU A 274 12.45 7.47 -9.68
N LYS A 275 13.02 8.13 -8.67
CA LYS A 275 12.45 8.21 -7.33
C LYS A 275 12.32 9.68 -6.92
N GLN A 276 11.16 10.04 -6.41
CA GLN A 276 10.94 11.33 -5.76
C GLN A 276 11.60 11.31 -4.38
N ILE A 277 12.46 12.29 -4.13
CA ILE A 277 13.15 12.53 -2.85
C ILE A 277 12.53 13.74 -2.13
N LYS A 278 13.10 14.15 -0.99
CA LYS A 278 12.65 15.34 -0.24
C LYS A 278 12.71 16.59 -1.13
N GLU A 279 11.82 17.55 -0.89
CA GLU A 279 11.61 18.76 -1.72
C GLU A 279 11.06 18.47 -3.13
N ASN A 280 10.33 17.37 -3.30
CA ASN A 280 9.67 16.96 -4.55
C ASN A 280 10.58 16.76 -5.78
N LYS A 281 11.91 16.77 -5.57
CA LYS A 281 12.90 16.51 -6.62
C LYS A 281 12.86 15.06 -7.07
N TRP A 282 12.98 14.85 -8.37
CA TRP A 282 13.05 13.52 -8.97
C TRP A 282 14.51 13.15 -9.29
N VAL A 283 14.95 12.01 -8.78
CA VAL A 283 16.32 11.52 -8.96
C VAL A 283 16.32 10.20 -9.73
N PHE A 284 17.21 10.10 -10.69
CA PHE A 284 17.49 8.86 -11.40
C PHE A 284 18.17 7.86 -10.47
N MET A 285 17.58 6.67 -10.35
CA MET A 285 18.09 5.61 -9.49
C MET A 285 18.93 4.61 -10.28
N GLN A 286 18.34 4.05 -11.33
CA GLN A 286 18.93 2.92 -12.06
C GLN A 286 18.25 2.72 -13.42
N THR A 287 19.00 2.13 -14.36
CA THR A 287 18.48 1.54 -15.59
C THR A 287 18.56 0.01 -15.52
N ILE A 288 17.48 -0.66 -15.92
CA ILE A 288 17.40 -2.12 -15.98
C ILE A 288 17.20 -2.54 -17.43
N GLU A 289 18.06 -3.42 -17.94
CA GLU A 289 17.86 -4.01 -19.28
C GLU A 289 16.78 -5.07 -19.26
N VAL A 290 15.90 -5.01 -20.26
CA VAL A 290 14.72 -5.83 -20.38
C VAL A 290 14.47 -6.24 -21.82
N LYS A 291 14.06 -7.50 -22.01
CA LYS A 291 13.68 -8.02 -23.33
C LYS A 291 12.31 -7.52 -23.81
N ASP A 292 11.41 -7.17 -22.89
CA ASP A 292 10.09 -6.58 -23.18
C ASP A 292 9.73 -5.60 -22.05
N ILE A 293 9.36 -4.37 -22.42
CA ILE A 293 9.19 -3.24 -21.52
C ILE A 293 7.82 -3.23 -20.84
N VAL A 294 6.74 -3.47 -21.59
CA VAL A 294 5.37 -3.16 -21.14
C VAL A 294 4.93 -4.10 -20.02
N SER A 295 5.20 -5.39 -20.18
CA SER A 295 4.98 -6.42 -19.16
C SER A 295 5.82 -6.18 -17.90
N LEU A 296 7.03 -5.66 -18.06
CA LEU A 296 7.99 -5.57 -16.97
C LEU A 296 7.80 -4.34 -16.10
N CYS A 297 7.49 -3.18 -16.67
CA CYS A 297 7.26 -1.98 -15.89
C CYS A 297 6.08 -2.17 -14.94
N TRP A 298 4.94 -2.70 -15.39
CA TRP A 298 3.80 -2.91 -14.49
C TRP A 298 4.10 -3.95 -13.39
N ILE A 299 4.72 -5.10 -13.69
CA ILE A 299 5.04 -6.10 -12.65
C ILE A 299 6.17 -5.65 -11.73
N MET A 300 7.21 -4.97 -12.23
CA MET A 300 8.19 -4.31 -11.37
C MET A 300 7.48 -3.36 -10.42
N MET A 301 6.50 -2.63 -10.92
CA MET A 301 5.71 -1.74 -10.10
C MET A 301 4.92 -2.50 -9.05
N GLN A 302 4.29 -3.63 -9.35
CA GLN A 302 3.63 -4.47 -8.34
C GLN A 302 4.59 -5.01 -7.29
N LYS A 303 5.81 -5.41 -7.67
CA LYS A 303 6.84 -5.81 -6.70
C LYS A 303 7.30 -4.64 -5.85
N ILE A 304 7.56 -3.48 -6.44
CA ILE A 304 7.93 -2.25 -5.75
C ILE A 304 6.79 -1.83 -4.83
N ASN A 305 5.54 -1.92 -5.26
CA ASN A 305 4.35 -1.65 -4.47
C ASN A 305 4.21 -2.62 -3.31
N LYS A 306 4.43 -3.91 -3.53
CA LYS A 306 4.41 -4.91 -2.48
C LYS A 306 5.55 -4.69 -1.49
N LEU A 307 6.76 -4.38 -1.98
CA LEU A 307 7.91 -4.02 -1.15
C LEU A 307 7.67 -2.71 -0.41
N TYR A 308 7.02 -1.73 -1.04
CA TYR A 308 6.68 -0.45 -0.44
C TYR A 308 5.52 -0.58 0.53
N GLN A 309 4.55 -1.46 0.30
CA GLN A 309 3.51 -1.81 1.28
C GLN A 309 4.13 -2.56 2.46
N LEU A 310 5.02 -3.52 2.21
CA LEU A 310 5.78 -4.20 3.26
C LEU A 310 6.67 -3.20 4.03
N ASN A 311 7.27 -2.24 3.32
CA ASN A 311 8.14 -1.21 3.90
C ASN A 311 7.35 -0.08 4.58
N ILE A 312 6.14 0.26 4.14
CA ILE A 312 5.20 1.13 4.85
C ILE A 312 4.70 0.38 6.07
N MET A 313 4.33 -0.89 5.94
CA MET A 313 3.93 -1.68 7.09
C MET A 313 5.07 -1.82 8.08
N SER A 314 6.33 -1.88 7.65
CA SER A 314 7.49 -1.78 8.53
C SER A 314 7.80 -0.35 8.99
N GLN A 315 7.56 0.71 8.22
CA GLN A 315 7.83 2.10 8.61
C GLN A 315 6.75 2.72 9.53
N LEU A 316 5.48 2.40 9.28
CA LEU A 316 4.40 2.57 10.23
C LEU A 316 4.64 1.67 11.45
N SER A 317 5.31 0.52 11.28
CA SER A 317 5.78 -0.30 12.40
C SER A 317 6.87 0.37 13.22
N THR A 318 7.79 1.12 12.61
CA THR A 318 8.90 1.75 13.32
C THR A 318 8.54 3.11 13.92
N SER A 319 7.45 3.74 13.46
CA SER A 319 7.01 5.07 13.94
C SER A 319 5.98 5.01 15.07
N ILE A 320 5.26 3.89 15.18
CA ILE A 320 4.25 3.64 16.23
C ILE A 320 4.83 2.57 17.13
N SER A 321 4.91 2.85 18.43
CA SER A 321 5.41 1.87 19.38
C SER A 321 4.42 0.72 19.56
N LYS A 322 4.93 -0.50 19.45
CA LYS A 322 4.13 -1.72 19.36
C LYS A 322 4.50 -2.72 20.44
N ILE A 323 3.49 -3.49 20.82
CA ILE A 323 3.62 -4.64 21.71
C ILE A 323 3.21 -5.87 20.92
N PHE A 324 4.11 -6.85 20.87
CA PHE A 324 3.82 -8.15 20.28
C PHE A 324 2.93 -9.00 21.20
N GLY A 325 3.19 -8.96 22.51
CA GLY A 325 2.35 -9.65 23.48
C GLY A 325 2.59 -9.24 24.91
N ILE A 326 1.60 -9.53 25.75
CA ILE A 326 1.60 -9.32 27.21
C ILE A 326 1.27 -10.66 27.86
N ILE A 327 2.09 -11.08 28.82
CA ILE A 327 2.04 -12.43 29.40
C ILE A 327 2.16 -12.35 30.92
N PHE A 328 1.27 -13.04 31.61
CA PHE A 328 1.30 -13.25 33.06
C PHE A 328 1.49 -14.74 33.31
N VAL A 329 2.50 -15.09 34.09
CA VAL A 329 2.79 -16.48 34.47
C VAL A 329 2.99 -16.60 35.97
N ARG A 330 2.80 -17.80 36.52
CA ARG A 330 3.12 -18.09 37.92
C ARG A 330 4.62 -18.17 38.13
N SER A 331 5.11 -17.54 39.20
CA SER A 331 6.53 -17.51 39.56
C SER A 331 7.10 -18.91 39.84
N GLN A 332 6.28 -19.82 40.38
CA GLN A 332 6.72 -21.15 40.84
C GLN A 332 7.00 -22.14 39.69
N ASP A 333 6.11 -22.18 38.68
CA ASP A 333 6.09 -23.22 37.64
C ASP A 333 5.98 -22.68 36.20
N GLY A 334 5.94 -21.35 36.03
CA GLY A 334 5.82 -20.73 34.71
C GLY A 334 4.46 -20.96 34.04
N THR A 335 3.46 -21.46 34.77
CA THR A 335 2.13 -21.72 34.19
C THR A 335 1.43 -20.40 33.83
N ARG A 336 0.88 -20.33 32.61
CA ARG A 336 0.15 -19.17 32.09
C ARG A 336 -1.07 -18.86 32.96
N LEU A 337 -1.16 -17.61 33.43
CA LEU A 337 -2.35 -17.02 34.04
C LEU A 337 -3.13 -16.20 33.01
N TYR A 338 -2.43 -15.42 32.20
CA TYR A 338 -3.00 -14.61 31.13
C TYR A 338 -1.99 -14.48 30.00
N SER A 339 -2.47 -14.42 28.76
CA SER A 339 -1.64 -14.11 27.59
C SER A 339 -2.50 -13.41 26.56
N LYS A 340 -1.97 -12.33 25.99
CA LYS A 340 -2.57 -11.67 24.82
C LYS A 340 -1.46 -11.37 23.82
N TYR A 341 -1.65 -11.84 22.59
CA TYR A 341 -0.70 -11.67 21.48
C TYR A 341 -1.36 -10.89 20.35
N TYR A 342 -0.57 -10.09 19.64
CA TYR A 342 -1.03 -9.21 18.58
C TYR A 342 -0.34 -9.51 17.24
N PRO A 343 -0.49 -10.74 16.69
CA PRO A 343 0.29 -11.19 15.54
C PRO A 343 -0.01 -10.43 14.24
N GLN A 344 -1.13 -9.72 14.16
CA GLN A 344 -1.59 -9.05 12.94
C GLN A 344 -0.75 -7.82 12.57
N LEU A 345 -0.10 -7.19 13.55
CA LEU A 345 0.72 -5.99 13.34
C LEU A 345 2.18 -6.27 12.95
N PHE A 346 2.57 -7.54 12.92
CA PHE A 346 3.96 -7.97 12.75
C PHE A 346 4.13 -8.89 11.54
N PRO A 347 5.30 -8.84 10.88
CA PRO A 347 5.53 -9.64 9.70
C PRO A 347 5.62 -11.14 10.04
N LYS A 348 5.18 -12.01 9.13
CA LYS A 348 5.00 -13.46 9.38
C LYS A 348 6.29 -14.19 9.78
N ASN A 349 7.46 -13.64 9.49
CA ASN A 349 8.76 -14.15 9.94
C ASN A 349 8.93 -13.98 11.46
N LEU A 350 8.43 -12.90 12.06
CA LEU A 350 8.49 -12.68 13.51
C LEU A 350 7.65 -13.71 14.28
N LEU A 351 6.65 -14.33 13.64
CA LEU A 351 5.82 -15.37 14.24
C LEU A 351 6.50 -16.73 14.34
N ARG A 352 7.68 -16.93 13.72
CA ARG A 352 8.41 -18.20 13.75
C ARG A 352 9.48 -18.16 14.83
N VAL A 353 9.35 -19.05 15.81
CA VAL A 353 10.31 -19.28 16.88
C VAL A 353 10.83 -20.73 16.79
N PRO A 354 11.92 -21.10 17.48
CA PRO A 354 12.43 -22.49 17.48
C PRO A 354 11.36 -23.55 17.83
N GLU A 355 10.40 -23.19 18.68
CA GLU A 355 9.29 -24.03 19.13
C GLU A 355 8.19 -24.21 18.06
N GLY A 356 8.16 -23.37 17.02
CA GLY A 356 7.18 -23.43 15.92
C GLY A 356 6.62 -22.06 15.51
N VAL A 357 5.35 -22.04 15.12
CA VAL A 357 4.64 -20.78 14.77
C VAL A 357 3.78 -20.34 15.94
N LEU A 358 3.97 -19.11 16.42
CA LEU A 358 3.29 -18.52 17.58
C LEU A 358 1.77 -18.33 17.41
N THR A 359 1.21 -18.64 16.24
CA THR A 359 -0.25 -18.75 16.05
C THR A 359 -0.82 -20.03 16.67
N ASN A 360 0.01 -21.02 16.98
CA ASN A 360 -0.39 -22.26 17.63
C ASN A 360 -0.29 -22.11 19.16
N ILE A 361 -1.35 -22.47 19.88
CA ILE A 361 -1.47 -22.33 21.33
C ILE A 361 -0.45 -23.19 22.08
N ASP A 362 -0.16 -24.41 21.63
CA ASP A 362 0.80 -25.30 22.28
C ASP A 362 2.23 -24.75 22.14
N VAL A 363 2.53 -24.19 20.97
CA VAL A 363 3.79 -23.48 20.72
C VAL A 363 3.92 -22.24 21.61
N GLN A 364 2.86 -21.46 21.77
CA GLN A 364 2.88 -20.29 22.68
C GLN A 364 3.18 -20.70 24.13
N LYS A 365 2.59 -21.79 24.62
CA LYS A 365 2.83 -22.28 25.99
C LYS A 365 4.28 -22.72 26.19
N GLN A 366 4.85 -23.40 25.20
CA GLN A 366 6.26 -23.79 25.24
C GLN A 366 7.19 -22.56 25.20
N PHE A 367 6.90 -21.61 24.31
CA PHE A 367 7.62 -20.35 24.21
C PHE A 367 7.58 -19.55 25.52
N GLU A 368 6.42 -19.43 26.14
CA GLU A 368 6.22 -18.76 27.43
C GLU A 368 7.01 -19.41 28.56
N HIS A 369 7.03 -20.74 28.60
CA HIS A 369 7.81 -21.48 29.58
C HIS A 369 9.30 -21.18 29.43
N ASN A 370 9.81 -21.16 28.20
CA ASN A 370 11.21 -20.84 27.92
C ASN A 370 11.57 -19.37 28.24
N VAL A 371 10.66 -18.43 27.95
CA VAL A 371 10.79 -17.01 28.36
C VAL A 371 10.84 -16.89 29.88
N TRP A 372 9.97 -17.59 30.60
CA TRP A 372 9.95 -17.62 32.06
C TRP A 372 11.24 -18.22 32.65
N GLU A 373 11.71 -19.35 32.12
CA GLU A 373 12.96 -19.97 32.59
C GLU A 373 14.16 -19.01 32.43
N LYS A 374 14.23 -18.32 31.29
CA LYS A 374 15.28 -17.33 31.04
C LYS A 374 15.12 -16.12 31.97
N GLY A 375 13.91 -15.58 32.10
CA GLY A 375 13.60 -14.46 33.00
C GLY A 375 13.96 -14.75 34.45
N LYS A 376 13.70 -15.97 34.94
CA LYS A 376 14.10 -16.41 36.29
C LYS A 376 15.61 -16.34 36.51
N ARG A 377 16.43 -16.74 35.52
CA ARG A 377 17.90 -16.69 35.61
C ARG A 377 18.43 -15.26 35.58
N VAL A 378 17.76 -14.36 34.87
CA VAL A 378 18.10 -12.94 34.79
C VAL A 378 17.70 -12.23 36.10
N GLY A 379 16.45 -12.36 36.53
CA GLY A 379 15.91 -11.73 37.73
C GLY A 379 16.50 -12.25 39.05
N ALA A 380 17.04 -13.48 39.08
CA ALA A 380 17.75 -14.01 40.25
C ALA A 380 19.02 -13.20 40.63
N ARG A 381 19.49 -12.28 39.78
CA ARG A 381 20.66 -11.44 40.04
C ARG A 381 20.36 -10.20 40.90
N LEU A 382 19.09 -9.92 41.21
CA LEU A 382 18.68 -8.70 41.91
C LEU A 382 17.94 -9.00 43.21
N THR A 383 18.37 -8.31 44.26
CA THR A 383 17.94 -8.49 45.65
C THR A 383 16.62 -7.78 46.01
N LYS A 384 15.93 -7.14 45.07
CA LYS A 384 14.67 -6.41 45.32
C LYS A 384 13.65 -6.68 44.20
N GLY A 385 12.53 -7.32 44.55
CA GLY A 385 11.45 -7.70 43.63
C GLY A 385 10.59 -6.55 43.08
N SER A 386 11.16 -5.39 42.84
CA SER A 386 10.46 -4.20 42.31
C SER A 386 11.08 -3.61 41.04
N GLU A 387 12.26 -4.10 40.64
CA GLU A 387 12.98 -3.60 39.47
C GLU A 387 12.50 -4.28 38.19
N THR A 388 12.53 -3.51 37.09
CA THR A 388 12.10 -3.95 35.77
C THR A 388 13.32 -4.47 35.03
N GLU A 389 13.27 -5.73 34.61
CA GLU A 389 14.36 -6.41 33.91
C GLU A 389 14.13 -6.41 32.41
N ILE A 390 15.21 -6.33 31.65
CA ILE A 390 15.16 -6.37 30.19
C ILE A 390 16.10 -7.46 29.69
N PHE A 391 15.59 -8.33 28.82
CA PHE A 391 16.42 -9.33 28.16
C PHE A 391 15.84 -9.69 26.79
N GLN A 392 16.70 -10.20 25.92
CA GLN A 392 16.29 -10.65 24.60
C GLN A 392 16.00 -12.16 24.60
N TYR A 393 14.97 -12.61 23.89
CA TYR A 393 14.76 -14.03 23.58
C TYR A 393 14.26 -14.19 22.15
N CYS A 394 14.95 -15.02 21.36
CA CYS A 394 14.77 -15.12 19.91
C CYS A 394 14.84 -13.72 19.26
N GLN A 395 13.82 -13.36 18.47
CA GLN A 395 13.68 -12.05 17.83
C GLN A 395 12.93 -11.00 18.67
N PHE A 396 12.70 -11.25 19.97
CA PHE A 396 11.94 -10.34 20.83
C PHE A 396 12.79 -9.66 21.89
N ASN A 397 12.56 -8.36 22.08
CA ASN A 397 12.98 -7.63 23.26
C ASN A 397 11.90 -7.82 24.33
N ILE A 398 12.28 -8.39 25.48
CA ILE A 398 11.34 -8.75 26.53
C ILE A 398 11.64 -7.94 27.77
N VAL A 399 10.62 -7.28 28.29
CA VAL A 399 10.65 -6.60 29.58
C VAL A 399 9.87 -7.43 30.59
N MET A 400 10.48 -7.67 31.75
CA MET A 400 9.93 -8.48 32.82
C MET A 400 9.80 -7.67 34.11
N LYS A 401 8.73 -7.92 34.86
CA LYS A 401 8.59 -7.45 36.23
C LYS A 401 8.01 -8.58 37.10
N ALA A 402 8.68 -8.87 38.22
CA ALA A 402 8.32 -9.97 39.10
C ALA A 402 7.56 -9.46 40.34
N PHE A 403 6.46 -10.12 40.70
CA PHE A 403 5.61 -9.79 41.85
C PHE A 403 5.25 -11.05 42.62
N ASN A 404 5.87 -11.32 43.77
CA ASN A 404 5.54 -12.48 44.61
C ASN A 404 5.32 -13.78 43.80
N GLU A 405 4.05 -14.20 43.64
CA GLU A 405 3.64 -15.42 42.93
C GLU A 405 3.45 -15.26 41.40
N VAL A 406 3.62 -14.07 40.84
CA VAL A 406 3.27 -13.72 39.45
C VAL A 406 4.41 -12.96 38.78
N HIS A 407 4.81 -13.39 37.58
CA HIS A 407 5.73 -12.65 36.72
C HIS A 407 4.98 -12.10 35.51
N LEU A 408 5.21 -10.82 35.21
CA LEU A 408 4.68 -10.12 34.05
C LEU A 408 5.77 -9.97 33.00
N PHE A 409 5.42 -10.20 31.74
CA PHE A 409 6.28 -10.00 30.58
C PHE A 409 5.56 -9.16 29.53
N VAL A 410 6.28 -8.20 28.95
CA VAL A 410 5.87 -7.43 27.77
C VAL A 410 6.89 -7.69 26.68
N LEU A 411 6.42 -8.08 25.49
CA LEU A 411 7.25 -8.45 24.36
C LEU A 411 7.13 -7.40 23.26
N GLY A 412 8.26 -6.91 22.78
CA GLY A 412 8.37 -6.12 21.54
C GLY A 412 9.26 -6.82 20.51
N ASP A 413 9.23 -6.33 19.28
CA ASP A 413 10.20 -6.70 18.25
C ASP A 413 11.64 -6.35 18.69
N PHE A 414 12.66 -6.91 18.05
CA PHE A 414 14.06 -6.61 18.32
C PHE A 414 14.43 -5.14 18.06
N GLU A 415 13.66 -4.44 17.21
CA GLU A 415 13.81 -3.00 16.93
C GLU A 415 13.04 -2.11 17.90
N GLU A 416 12.18 -2.69 18.75
CA GLU A 416 11.29 -1.92 19.63
C GLU A 416 12.07 -1.29 20.79
N ASN A 417 11.73 -0.05 21.13
CA ASN A 417 12.41 0.68 22.20
C ASN A 417 12.08 0.09 23.58
N GLU A 418 13.07 -0.54 24.20
CA GLU A 418 12.98 -1.17 25.52
C GLU A 418 12.50 -0.22 26.62
N ILE A 419 12.82 1.09 26.51
CA ILE A 419 12.37 2.11 27.46
C ILE A 419 10.85 2.25 27.41
N ILE A 420 10.26 2.22 26.22
CA ILE A 420 8.80 2.34 26.05
C ILE A 420 8.11 1.09 26.58
N LEU A 421 8.65 -0.10 26.30
CA LEU A 421 8.16 -1.36 26.87
C LEU A 421 8.26 -1.38 28.41
N SER A 422 9.31 -0.76 28.97
CA SER A 422 9.48 -0.57 30.41
C SER A 422 8.45 0.40 31.00
N GLN A 423 8.08 1.46 30.28
CA GLN A 423 6.98 2.33 30.71
C GLN A 423 5.64 1.60 30.67
N VAL A 424 5.38 0.79 29.64
CA VAL A 424 4.16 -0.03 29.54
C VAL A 424 4.04 -0.99 30.73
N ILE A 425 5.08 -1.76 31.04
CA ILE A 425 5.00 -2.73 32.14
C ILE A 425 4.83 -2.04 33.50
N ASN A 426 5.39 -0.84 33.67
CA ASN A 426 5.18 -0.02 34.87
C ASN A 426 3.75 0.54 34.91
N GLY A 427 3.18 0.96 33.78
CA GLY A 427 1.79 1.39 33.69
C GLY A 427 0.80 0.27 34.06
N ILE A 428 1.04 -0.95 33.58
CA ILE A 428 0.30 -2.15 34.00
C ILE A 428 0.47 -2.35 35.51
N TYR A 429 1.70 -2.31 36.01
CA TYR A 429 2.00 -2.55 37.42
C TYR A 429 1.28 -1.58 38.37
N GLU A 430 1.40 -0.28 38.13
CA GLU A 430 0.78 0.74 38.99
C GLU A 430 -0.75 0.65 38.96
N SER A 431 -1.32 0.37 37.77
CA SER A 431 -2.76 0.15 37.62
C SER A 431 -3.23 -1.10 38.37
N LEU A 432 -2.45 -2.18 38.33
CA LEU A 432 -2.74 -3.43 39.04
C LEU A 432 -2.62 -3.26 40.56
N ASN A 433 -1.62 -2.54 41.05
CA ASN A 433 -1.48 -2.23 42.47
C ASN A 433 -2.71 -1.48 43.00
N HIS A 434 -3.24 -0.52 42.22
CA HIS A 434 -4.43 0.22 42.62
C HIS A 434 -5.66 -0.69 42.77
N ILE A 435 -5.94 -1.56 41.77
CA ILE A 435 -7.11 -2.45 41.85
C ILE A 435 -6.95 -3.57 42.89
N THR A 436 -5.72 -4.02 43.12
CA THR A 436 -5.41 -5.10 44.08
C THR A 436 -5.04 -4.58 45.47
N LYS A 437 -5.06 -3.27 45.70
CA LYS A 437 -4.66 -2.61 46.96
C LYS A 437 -3.25 -3.04 47.41
N ASP A 438 -2.29 -2.99 46.50
CA ASP A 438 -0.87 -3.38 46.67
C ASP A 438 -0.62 -4.87 46.95
N HIS A 439 -1.61 -5.73 46.74
CA HIS A 439 -1.49 -7.17 46.95
C HIS A 439 -1.61 -7.93 45.63
N ILE A 440 -0.62 -7.81 44.75
CA ILE A 440 -0.55 -8.59 43.50
C ILE A 440 -0.12 -10.04 43.82
N ASN A 441 -1.09 -10.97 43.79
CA ASN A 441 -0.86 -12.40 43.85
C ASN A 441 -1.84 -13.14 42.92
N LYS A 442 -1.70 -14.47 42.79
CA LYS A 442 -2.55 -15.26 41.88
C LYS A 442 -4.04 -15.09 42.20
N LYS A 443 -4.39 -15.12 43.48
CA LYS A 443 -5.79 -15.07 43.92
C LYS A 443 -6.41 -13.71 43.59
N THR A 444 -5.75 -12.61 43.95
CA THR A 444 -6.27 -11.25 43.72
C THR A 444 -6.37 -10.90 42.24
N LEU A 445 -5.44 -11.36 41.39
CA LEU A 445 -5.54 -11.17 39.94
C LEU A 445 -6.71 -11.95 39.34
N LEU A 446 -6.97 -13.17 39.79
CA LEU A 446 -8.09 -13.97 39.30
C LEU A 446 -9.44 -13.44 39.79
N GLU A 447 -9.50 -12.90 41.01
CA GLU A 447 -10.71 -12.25 41.56
C GLU A 447 -11.06 -10.95 40.82
N ASN A 448 -10.06 -10.24 40.30
CA ASN A 448 -10.25 -8.98 39.55
C ASN A 448 -9.97 -9.12 38.05
N PHE A 449 -10.11 -10.33 37.49
CA PHE A 449 -9.66 -10.64 36.13
C PHE A 449 -10.29 -9.75 35.06
N ASP A 450 -11.56 -9.41 35.19
CA ASP A 450 -12.27 -8.52 34.27
C ASP A 450 -11.62 -7.12 34.22
N GLN A 451 -11.23 -6.59 35.38
CA GLN A 451 -10.53 -5.29 35.46
C GLN A 451 -9.10 -5.38 34.88
N VAL A 452 -8.42 -6.51 35.04
CA VAL A 452 -7.10 -6.74 34.43
C VAL A 452 -7.19 -6.66 32.91
N ILE A 453 -8.21 -7.26 32.30
CA ILE A 453 -8.43 -7.20 30.84
C ILE A 453 -8.66 -5.76 30.40
N ILE A 454 -9.52 -5.01 31.11
CA ILE A 454 -9.82 -3.62 30.79
C ILE A 454 -8.57 -2.74 30.88
N ILE A 455 -7.73 -2.92 31.91
CA ILE A 455 -6.45 -2.20 32.05
C ILE A 455 -5.56 -2.44 30.83
N ILE A 456 -5.46 -3.69 30.36
CA ILE A 456 -4.64 -4.04 29.20
C ILE A 456 -5.19 -3.42 27.91
N ASP A 457 -6.52 -3.40 27.75
CA ASP A 457 -7.19 -2.81 26.58
C ASP A 457 -7.07 -1.27 26.55
N GLU A 458 -7.08 -0.61 27.70
CA GLU A 458 -6.80 0.83 27.77
C GLU A 458 -5.34 1.15 27.44
N ILE A 459 -4.41 0.28 27.81
CA ILE A 459 -2.97 0.48 27.53
C ILE A 459 -2.66 0.33 26.04
N CYS A 460 -3.24 -0.68 25.39
CA CYS A 460 -2.98 -0.93 23.99
C CYS A 460 -4.19 -1.51 23.23
N ASP A 461 -4.41 -1.00 22.02
CA ASP A 461 -5.41 -1.54 21.10
C ASP A 461 -4.72 -2.23 19.93
N GLN A 462 -5.11 -3.48 19.69
CA GLN A 462 -4.52 -4.38 18.70
C GLN A 462 -2.99 -4.49 18.73
N GLY A 463 -2.33 -4.10 19.82
CA GLY A 463 -0.87 -4.10 19.98
C GLY A 463 -0.20 -2.75 19.72
N ILE A 464 -0.98 -1.68 19.47
CA ILE A 464 -0.50 -0.30 19.43
C ILE A 464 -0.69 0.32 20.82
N ILE A 465 0.36 0.95 21.36
CA ILE A 465 0.30 1.61 22.66
C ILE A 465 -0.53 2.90 22.55
N ILE A 466 -1.57 3.03 23.38
CA ILE A 466 -2.49 4.18 23.40
C ILE A 466 -2.21 5.11 24.58
N THR A 467 -2.12 4.56 25.80
CA THR A 467 -1.85 5.33 27.01
C THR A 467 -0.98 4.54 27.97
N ILE A 468 -0.09 5.26 28.67
CA ILE A 468 0.83 4.68 29.65
C ILE A 468 0.63 5.32 31.04
N ASP A 469 -0.13 6.42 31.13
CA ASP A 469 -0.41 7.10 32.41
C ASP A 469 -1.37 6.27 33.28
N PRO A 470 -0.91 5.75 34.43
CA PRO A 470 -1.72 4.91 35.32
C PRO A 470 -2.99 5.60 35.81
N SER A 471 -2.95 6.91 36.04
CA SER A 471 -4.11 7.67 36.54
C SER A 471 -5.24 7.66 35.51
N VAL A 472 -4.90 7.82 34.23
CA VAL A 472 -5.85 7.78 33.11
C VAL A 472 -6.37 6.36 32.90
N ILE A 473 -5.49 5.36 32.97
CA ILE A 473 -5.85 3.94 32.81
C ILE A 473 -6.84 3.52 33.91
N ILE A 474 -6.54 3.83 35.18
CA ILE A 474 -7.39 3.52 36.33
C ILE A 474 -8.75 4.21 36.23
N ALA A 475 -8.78 5.50 35.88
CA ALA A 475 -10.02 6.26 35.77
C ALA A 475 -10.98 5.63 34.74
N ARG A 476 -10.45 5.23 33.58
CA ARG A 476 -11.22 4.56 32.54
C ARG A 476 -11.60 3.13 32.92
N ALA A 477 -10.69 2.37 33.52
CA ALA A 477 -10.97 1.02 33.98
C ALA A 477 -12.02 0.94 35.10
N THR A 478 -12.19 2.02 35.87
CA THR A 478 -13.17 2.11 36.97
C THR A 478 -14.43 2.91 36.63
N MET A 479 -14.56 3.39 35.38
CA MET A 479 -15.69 4.22 34.92
C MET A 479 -15.97 5.42 35.83
N ARG A 480 -14.93 6.07 36.38
CA ARG A 480 -15.08 7.34 37.10
C ARG A 480 -14.96 8.48 36.11
N ASP A 481 -15.92 9.40 36.11
CA ASP A 481 -15.98 10.55 35.20
C ASP A 481 -14.63 11.27 35.13
N THR A 482 -14.08 11.33 33.92
CA THR A 482 -12.71 11.78 33.63
C THR A 482 -12.55 13.29 33.65
N GLU A 483 -13.60 14.05 33.99
CA GLU A 483 -13.59 15.52 33.99
C GLU A 483 -13.06 16.14 35.30
N ALA A 484 -12.91 15.37 36.38
CA ALA A 484 -12.50 15.91 37.68
C ALA A 484 -10.98 15.94 37.95
N ILE A 485 -10.16 15.23 37.16
CA ILE A 485 -8.73 15.02 37.48
C ILE A 485 -7.82 16.09 36.84
N SER A 486 -8.32 16.86 35.87
CA SER A 486 -7.57 17.93 35.19
C SER A 486 -7.44 19.24 35.98
N LEU A 487 -8.06 19.35 37.17
CA LEU A 487 -8.13 20.62 37.93
C LEU A 487 -7.42 20.63 39.29
N GLU A 488 -6.80 19.54 39.74
CA GLU A 488 -6.13 19.49 41.07
C GLU A 488 -4.58 19.51 41.05
N LYS A 489 -3.95 19.90 39.94
CA LYS A 489 -2.48 20.15 39.91
C LYS A 489 -2.12 21.60 39.61
N GLN A 490 -2.53 22.48 40.51
CA GLN A 490 -1.86 23.72 40.92
C GLN A 490 -1.89 23.66 42.45
N GLU A 491 -0.83 23.70 43.25
CA GLU A 491 0.53 24.18 43.12
C GLU A 491 1.40 23.34 44.08
N THR A 492 2.57 22.87 43.64
CA THR A 492 3.80 22.84 44.47
C THR A 492 4.97 22.37 43.59
N SER A 493 6.05 23.14 43.70
CA SER A 493 7.29 23.11 42.91
C SER A 493 8.03 21.77 42.87
N GLY A 494 8.47 21.34 41.68
CA GLY A 494 9.54 20.34 41.54
C GLY A 494 9.60 19.63 40.18
N SER A 495 10.58 20.00 39.36
CA SER A 495 11.06 19.36 38.12
C SER A 495 10.74 17.85 37.90
N SER A 496 10.09 17.51 36.77
CA SER A 496 10.56 16.44 35.84
C SER A 496 9.70 16.39 34.54
N GLY A 497 10.35 16.31 33.37
CA GLY A 497 9.78 16.53 32.03
C GLY A 497 8.92 15.40 31.42
N GLY A 498 7.79 15.05 32.03
CA GLY A 498 6.83 14.07 31.48
C GLY A 498 5.71 14.63 30.59
N GLY A 499 5.42 15.93 30.64
CA GLY A 499 4.22 16.51 30.01
C GLY A 499 4.26 16.70 28.48
N ALA A 500 5.45 16.67 27.87
CA ALA A 500 5.57 16.92 26.43
C ALA A 500 5.05 15.75 25.58
N PHE A 501 5.24 14.50 26.02
CA PHE A 501 4.87 13.32 25.23
C PHE A 501 3.36 13.05 25.20
N SER A 502 2.65 13.26 26.31
CA SER A 502 1.18 13.09 26.35
C SER A 502 0.45 14.03 25.39
N SER A 503 0.98 15.24 25.19
CA SER A 503 0.45 16.22 24.22
C SER A 503 0.62 15.77 22.76
N VAL A 504 1.73 15.09 22.46
CA VAL A 504 2.03 14.57 21.11
C VAL A 504 1.12 13.39 20.76
N PHE A 505 0.88 12.47 21.69
CA PHE A 505 -0.03 11.34 21.46
C PHE A 505 -1.51 11.76 21.43
N ALA A 506 -1.91 12.74 22.25
CA ALA A 506 -3.25 13.33 22.17
C ALA A 506 -3.48 14.05 20.81
N SER A 507 -2.44 14.71 20.27
CA SER A 507 -2.46 15.28 18.92
C SER A 507 -2.62 14.19 17.86
N ALA A 508 -1.82 13.12 17.94
CA ALA A 508 -1.89 12.01 16.99
C ALA A 508 -3.28 11.34 16.98
N LYS A 509 -3.93 11.22 18.16
CA LYS A 509 -5.29 10.69 18.31
C LYS A 509 -6.34 11.57 17.64
N ARG A 510 -6.23 12.91 17.72
CA ARG A 510 -7.12 13.83 16.99
C ARG A 510 -6.94 13.72 15.48
N THR A 511 -5.71 13.62 15.01
CA THR A 511 -5.41 13.45 13.58
C THR A 511 -5.93 12.11 13.05
N PHE A 512 -5.82 11.03 13.83
CA PHE A 512 -6.37 9.71 13.50
C PHE A 512 -7.90 9.69 13.48
N ALA A 513 -8.55 10.30 14.47
CA ALA A 513 -10.01 10.39 14.55
C ALA A 513 -10.59 11.21 13.40
N GLN A 514 -9.91 12.28 12.97
CA GLN A 514 -10.31 13.09 11.82
C GLN A 514 -10.12 12.38 10.48
N GLN A 515 -9.12 11.49 10.36
CA GLN A 515 -8.91 10.69 9.14
C GLN A 515 -9.94 9.56 8.95
N PHE A 516 -10.58 9.09 10.02
CA PHE A 516 -11.58 8.01 9.94
C PHE A 516 -13.03 8.46 10.04
N MET A 517 -13.31 9.66 10.58
CA MET A 517 -14.67 10.21 10.68
C MET A 517 -15.00 11.26 9.60
N GLY A 518 -14.13 11.45 8.61
CA GLY A 518 -14.33 12.36 7.48
C GLY A 518 -14.98 11.70 6.26
N SER A 519 -16.18 11.13 6.41
CA SER A 519 -17.11 10.88 5.30
C SER A 519 -18.50 10.55 5.86
N GLY A 520 -19.22 11.59 6.28
CA GLY A 520 -20.67 11.60 6.32
C GLY A 520 -21.22 12.10 4.99
#